data_AF-A0A7S2UYI5-F1
#
_entry.id   AF-A0A7S2UYI5-F1
#
_cell.length_a   1.000
_cell.length_b   1.000
_cell.length_c   1.000
_cell.angle_alpha   90.00
_cell.angle_beta   90.00
_cell.angle_gamma   90.00
#
_symmetry.space_group_name_H-M   'P 1'
#
loop_
_entity.id
_entity.type
_entity.pdbx_description
1 polymer ?
#
loop_
_entity_poly.entity_id
_entity_poly.type
_entity_poly.pdbx_seq_one_letter_code
_entity_poly.pdbx_strand_id
1 'polypeptide(L)'
;GLLMVKGIFDQVGLTNRTKLCFARITDAPWLQYIMFRDEMYHQKCESTKIVLVCLSKLIIGAGFFALMAFSYNVLSVLYVVIALTCLEVALAVLLYYGLFGLIDAARELKTKAMAYGDNRVQLPSNVNPSNISWVALKLHKGDEYTVKLDASMDQEQILAEFDRASKATDEIVKMVQSGHIVEWDHVVEDRKKAIAESDVKFYRAILDVWGFLLNIIAGIGYAMIPLTYFYPEENAFIEWFYGFWPGHANAAWYGNLAGDIAWTIEPFTIIFTPYILVKLAATKVKN
;
A
#
# COMPACT_ATOMS: atom_id res chain seq x y z
N GLY A 1 14.19 13.87 12.36
CA GLY A 1 12.97 14.71 12.51
C GLY A 1 12.55 14.84 13.96
N LEU A 2 11.79 13.88 14.49
CA LEU A 2 11.23 13.91 15.87
C LEU A 2 12.30 13.97 16.98
N LEU A 3 13.47 13.37 16.82
CA LEU A 3 14.59 13.50 17.78
C LEU A 3 15.20 14.92 17.80
N MET A 4 15.17 15.62 16.68
CA MET A 4 15.63 17.01 16.55
C MET A 4 14.60 17.97 17.17
N VAL A 5 13.32 17.69 16.97
CA VAL A 5 12.19 18.39 17.61
C VAL A 5 12.20 18.16 19.14
N LYS A 6 12.48 16.92 19.58
CA LYS A 6 12.68 16.59 21.00
C LYS A 6 13.86 17.37 21.61
N GLY A 7 15.00 17.45 20.91
CA GLY A 7 16.15 18.24 21.34
C GLY A 7 15.88 19.75 21.46
N ILE A 8 15.09 20.31 20.54
CA ILE A 8 14.64 21.71 20.60
C ILE A 8 13.69 21.92 21.79
N PHE A 9 12.76 21.00 22.05
CA PHE A 9 11.81 21.13 23.16
C PHE A 9 12.43 20.94 24.54
N ASP A 10 13.46 20.10 24.66
CA ASP A 10 14.21 19.94 25.90
C ASP A 10 15.03 21.19 26.25
N GLN A 11 15.43 21.98 25.24
CA GLN A 11 16.11 23.27 25.44
C GLN A 11 15.15 24.44 25.77
N VAL A 12 13.87 24.36 25.39
CA VAL A 12 12.91 25.47 25.52
C VAL A 12 12.18 25.52 26.88
N GLY A 13 12.47 24.60 27.81
CA GLY A 13 11.95 24.70 29.19
C GLY A 13 10.43 24.57 29.29
N LEU A 14 9.81 23.72 28.46
CA LEU A 14 8.36 23.49 28.50
C LEU A 14 7.92 22.78 29.79
N THR A 15 6.75 23.19 30.30
CA THR A 15 6.15 22.63 31.52
C THR A 15 5.85 21.12 31.40
N ASN A 16 5.86 20.41 32.53
CA ASN A 16 5.62 18.96 32.60
C ASN A 16 4.30 18.50 31.94
N ARG A 17 3.29 19.39 31.89
CA ARG A 17 2.00 19.11 31.26
C ARG A 17 2.11 19.03 29.72
N THR A 18 2.93 19.89 29.12
CA THR A 18 3.20 19.89 27.67
C THR A 18 4.02 18.66 27.26
N LYS A 19 4.97 18.24 28.10
CA LYS A 19 5.75 17.00 27.91
C LYS A 19 4.84 15.75 27.97
N LEU A 20 3.87 15.72 28.87
CA LEU A 20 2.92 14.60 29.01
C LEU A 20 1.94 14.49 27.83
N CYS A 21 1.46 15.62 27.30
CA CYS A 21 0.63 15.64 26.08
C CYS A 21 1.41 15.14 24.87
N PHE A 22 2.70 15.49 24.75
CA PHE A 22 3.55 14.99 23.65
C PHE A 22 3.87 13.50 23.78
N ALA A 23 4.12 12.99 24.99
CA ALA A 23 4.34 11.56 25.23
C ALA A 23 3.13 10.73 24.77
N ARG A 24 1.90 11.21 25.04
CA ARG A 24 0.67 10.56 24.54
C ARG A 24 0.48 10.66 23.02
N ILE A 25 1.02 11.69 22.38
CA ILE A 25 1.02 11.83 20.91
C ILE A 25 2.02 10.85 20.28
N THR A 26 3.20 10.66 20.90
CA THR A 26 4.20 9.68 20.43
C THR A 26 3.78 8.22 20.65
N ASP A 27 2.95 7.95 21.66
CA ASP A 27 2.36 6.63 21.90
C ASP A 27 1.08 6.39 21.07
N ALA A 28 0.68 7.36 20.24
CA ALA A 28 -0.50 7.19 19.41
C ALA A 28 -0.24 6.13 18.33
N PRO A 29 -1.14 5.15 18.13
CA PRO A 29 -0.94 4.05 17.19
C PRO A 29 -0.63 4.49 15.75
N TRP A 30 -1.13 5.66 15.34
CA TRP A 30 -0.87 6.24 14.02
C TRP A 30 0.55 6.81 13.88
N LEU A 31 1.16 7.27 14.98
CA LEU A 31 2.53 7.78 15.00
C LEU A 31 3.53 6.62 15.05
N GLN A 32 3.21 5.56 15.81
CA GLN A 32 3.92 4.28 15.71
C GLN A 32 3.80 3.67 14.31
N TYR A 33 2.65 3.79 13.63
CA TYR A 33 2.47 3.35 12.24
C TYR A 33 3.31 4.16 11.23
N ILE A 34 3.48 5.48 11.42
CA ILE A 34 4.38 6.31 10.62
C ILE A 34 5.86 5.96 10.89
N MET A 35 6.21 5.61 12.13
CA MET A 35 7.58 5.20 12.47
C MET A 35 7.91 3.77 12.01
N PHE A 36 6.96 2.83 12.12
CA PHE A 36 7.08 1.47 11.62
C PHE A 36 7.14 1.43 10.08
N ARG A 37 6.56 2.44 9.42
CA ARG A 37 6.72 2.68 7.98
C ARG A 37 8.17 2.99 7.60
N ASP A 38 8.94 3.69 8.44
CA ASP A 38 10.34 4.03 8.15
C ASP A 38 11.33 2.88 8.45
N GLU A 39 10.96 1.96 9.35
CA GLU A 39 11.85 0.88 9.81
C GLU A 39 11.86 -0.36 8.90
N MET A 40 10.78 -0.61 8.13
CA MET A 40 10.69 -1.74 7.21
C MET A 40 11.41 -1.55 5.86
N TYR A 41 12.00 -0.38 5.61
CA TYR A 41 12.41 0.02 4.26
C TYR A 41 13.90 -0.24 3.94
N HIS A 42 14.71 -0.64 4.93
CA HIS A 42 16.15 -0.91 4.89
C HIS A 42 16.80 -1.28 3.51
N GLN A 43 17.58 -0.34 2.96
CA GLN A 43 19.03 -0.48 2.71
C GLN A 43 19.65 0.87 2.33
N LYS A 44 20.94 1.06 2.62
CA LYS A 44 21.75 2.32 2.65
C LYS A 44 21.57 3.39 1.53
N CYS A 45 20.86 3.12 0.43
CA CYS A 45 20.41 4.13 -0.53
C CYS A 45 19.14 4.90 -0.09
N GLU A 46 18.52 4.51 1.02
CA GLU A 46 17.26 5.09 1.47
C GLU A 46 17.36 6.33 2.36
N SER A 47 18.43 6.48 3.15
CA SER A 47 18.51 7.59 4.10
C SER A 47 18.40 8.95 3.38
N THR A 48 18.98 9.08 2.19
CA THR A 48 18.84 10.27 1.35
C THR A 48 17.40 10.48 0.90
N LYS A 49 16.69 9.41 0.49
CA LYS A 49 15.27 9.50 0.07
C LYS A 49 14.39 9.95 1.23
N ILE A 50 14.57 9.37 2.42
CA ILE A 50 13.81 9.73 3.63
C ILE A 50 14.07 11.20 4.00
N VAL A 51 15.33 11.64 3.96
CA VAL A 51 15.70 13.03 4.24
C VAL A 51 15.04 13.98 3.24
N LEU A 52 15.10 13.68 1.94
CA LEU A 52 14.47 14.49 0.90
C LEU A 52 12.95 14.55 1.05
N VAL A 53 12.29 13.41 1.30
CA VAL A 53 10.84 13.35 1.56
C VAL A 53 10.46 14.17 2.81
N CYS A 54 11.23 14.06 3.89
CA CYS A 54 11.01 14.83 5.11
C CYS A 54 11.21 16.34 4.88
N LEU A 55 12.26 16.70 4.14
CA LEU A 55 12.55 18.09 3.80
C LEU A 55 11.44 18.69 2.92
N SER A 56 10.98 17.96 1.90
CA SER A 56 9.84 18.36 1.07
C SER A 56 8.58 18.59 1.89
N LYS A 57 8.25 17.69 2.82
CA LYS A 57 7.09 17.86 3.71
C LYS A 57 7.22 19.10 4.60
N LEU A 58 8.43 19.40 5.08
CA LEU A 58 8.71 20.62 5.85
C LEU A 58 8.53 21.88 4.99
N ILE A 59 9.05 21.88 3.77
CA ILE A 59 8.87 22.98 2.81
C ILE A 59 7.38 23.19 2.52
N ILE A 60 6.63 22.10 2.33
CA ILE A 60 5.18 22.17 2.10
C ILE A 60 4.47 22.79 3.30
N GLY A 61 4.75 22.31 4.51
CA GLY A 61 4.20 22.90 5.73
C GLY A 61 4.51 24.39 5.86
N ALA A 62 5.76 24.80 5.62
CA ALA A 62 6.17 26.20 5.66
C ALA A 62 5.48 27.04 4.57
N GLY A 63 5.32 26.49 3.37
CA GLY A 63 4.60 27.14 2.27
C GLY A 63 3.15 27.44 2.62
N PHE A 64 2.44 26.50 3.26
CA PHE A 64 1.08 26.76 3.76
C PHE A 64 1.03 27.87 4.81
N PHE A 65 1.98 27.91 5.74
CA PHE A 65 2.06 29.01 6.70
C PHE A 65 2.24 30.36 6.00
N ALA A 66 3.04 30.42 4.93
CA ALA A 66 3.20 31.62 4.12
C ALA A 66 1.90 32.01 3.38
N LEU A 67 1.19 31.04 2.79
CA LEU A 67 -0.10 31.26 2.14
C LEU A 67 -1.15 31.78 3.14
N MET A 68 -1.21 31.19 4.33
CA MET A 68 -2.09 31.65 5.41
C MET A 68 -1.72 33.06 5.87
N ALA A 69 -0.43 33.36 6.06
CA ALA A 69 0.03 34.69 6.45
C ALA A 69 -0.31 35.75 5.38
N PHE A 70 -0.26 35.38 4.09
CA PHE A 70 -0.74 36.22 3.00
C PHE A 70 -2.25 36.48 3.08
N SER A 71 -3.07 35.49 3.43
CA SER A 71 -4.51 35.70 3.63
C SER A 71 -4.81 36.73 4.74
N TYR A 72 -3.91 36.89 5.71
CA TYR A 72 -3.98 37.92 6.75
C TYR A 72 -3.31 39.25 6.36
N ASN A 73 -2.92 39.43 5.09
CA ASN A 73 -2.17 40.58 4.58
C ASN A 73 -0.83 40.84 5.31
N VAL A 74 -0.23 39.80 5.91
CA VAL A 74 1.07 39.92 6.61
C VAL A 74 2.24 39.85 5.63
N LEU A 75 2.08 39.09 4.54
CA LEU A 75 3.10 38.92 3.51
C LEU A 75 2.71 39.63 2.21
N SER A 76 3.71 40.05 1.43
CA SER A 76 3.49 40.60 0.08
C SER A 76 3.32 39.49 -0.96
N VAL A 77 2.75 39.84 -2.12
CA VAL A 77 2.54 38.93 -3.26
C VAL A 77 3.83 38.22 -3.68
N LEU A 78 4.98 38.89 -3.61
CA LEU A 78 6.27 38.29 -3.97
C LEU A 78 6.61 37.07 -3.10
N TYR A 79 6.36 37.13 -1.79
CA TYR A 79 6.62 36.02 -0.89
C TYR A 79 5.68 34.83 -1.12
N VAL A 80 4.46 35.10 -1.56
CA VAL A 80 3.50 34.06 -1.98
C VAL A 80 4.02 33.32 -3.19
N VAL A 81 4.48 34.05 -4.21
CA VAL A 81 5.03 33.43 -5.42
C VAL A 81 6.22 32.53 -5.06
N ILE A 82 7.15 33.01 -4.23
CA ILE A 82 8.29 32.20 -3.76
C ILE A 82 7.81 30.96 -3.00
N ALA A 83 6.85 31.11 -2.09
CA ALA A 83 6.30 29.99 -1.32
C ALA A 83 5.64 28.94 -2.22
N LEU A 84 4.86 29.37 -3.23
CA LEU A 84 4.24 28.50 -4.22
C LEU A 84 5.28 27.77 -5.06
N THR A 85 6.33 28.44 -5.52
CA THR A 85 7.43 27.78 -6.25
C THR A 85 8.13 26.74 -5.38
N CYS A 86 8.40 27.04 -4.11
CA CYS A 86 8.99 26.07 -3.18
C CYS A 86 8.05 24.88 -2.93
N LEU A 87 6.74 25.13 -2.81
CA LEU A 87 5.71 24.09 -2.68
C LEU A 87 5.70 23.16 -3.89
N GLU A 88 5.71 23.70 -5.10
CA GLU A 88 5.72 22.93 -6.35
C GLU A 88 6.97 22.05 -6.48
N VAL A 89 8.16 22.60 -6.19
CA VAL A 89 9.41 21.83 -6.22
C VAL A 89 9.38 20.71 -5.18
N ALA A 90 8.93 21.00 -3.96
CA ALA A 90 8.81 20.00 -2.90
C ALA A 90 7.81 18.90 -3.27
N LEU A 91 6.67 19.27 -3.85
CA LEU A 91 5.65 18.35 -4.34
C LEU A 91 6.16 17.49 -5.49
N ALA A 92 6.89 18.06 -6.46
CA ALA A 92 7.50 17.32 -7.55
C ALA A 92 8.46 16.24 -7.05
N VAL A 93 9.26 16.53 -6.01
CA VAL A 93 10.12 15.54 -5.35
C VAL A 93 9.31 14.43 -4.68
N LEU A 94 8.20 14.76 -4.00
CA LEU A 94 7.32 13.76 -3.40
C LEU A 94 6.64 12.89 -4.45
N LEU A 95 6.14 13.49 -5.53
CA LEU A 95 5.53 12.78 -6.66
C LEU A 95 6.52 11.85 -7.35
N TYR A 96 7.76 12.30 -7.56
CA TYR A 96 8.84 11.47 -8.09
C TYR A 96 9.05 10.22 -7.23
N TYR A 97 9.32 10.39 -5.93
CA TYR A 97 9.58 9.24 -5.05
C TYR A 97 8.34 8.37 -4.83
N GLY A 98 7.15 8.95 -4.80
CA GLY A 98 5.87 8.21 -4.72
C GLY A 98 5.65 7.33 -5.95
N LEU A 99 5.84 7.88 -7.16
CA LEU A 99 5.68 7.15 -8.41
C LEU A 99 6.70 6.00 -8.54
N PHE A 100 7.97 6.26 -8.26
CA PHE A 100 9.00 5.21 -8.32
C PHE A 100 8.77 4.12 -7.26
N GLY A 101 8.36 4.50 -6.05
CA GLY A 101 7.95 3.55 -5.01
C GLY A 101 6.79 2.66 -5.46
N LEU A 102 5.80 3.24 -6.17
CA LEU A 102 4.68 2.49 -6.73
C LEU A 102 5.14 1.49 -7.81
N ILE A 103 6.03 1.92 -8.72
CA ILE A 103 6.58 1.07 -9.78
C ILE A 103 7.35 -0.11 -9.17
N ASP A 104 8.17 0.14 -8.16
CA ASP A 104 8.94 -0.90 -7.49
C ASP A 104 8.02 -1.89 -6.76
N ALA A 105 6.99 -1.42 -6.06
CA ALA A 105 5.98 -2.27 -5.44
C ALA A 105 5.22 -3.12 -6.48
N ALA A 106 4.84 -2.54 -7.62
CA ALA A 106 4.18 -3.26 -8.70
C ALA A 106 5.09 -4.34 -9.31
N ARG A 107 6.39 -4.06 -9.47
CA ARG A 107 7.38 -5.05 -9.94
C ARG A 107 7.54 -6.18 -8.93
N GLU A 108 7.62 -5.88 -7.65
CA GLU A 108 7.72 -6.89 -6.59
C GLU A 108 6.49 -7.80 -6.58
N LEU A 109 5.29 -7.22 -6.66
CA LEU A 109 4.04 -7.97 -6.76
C LEU A 109 4.02 -8.87 -8.00
N LYS A 110 4.46 -8.37 -9.16
CA LYS A 110 4.54 -9.14 -10.40
C LYS A 110 5.52 -10.33 -10.25
N THR A 111 6.71 -10.10 -9.70
CA THR A 111 7.72 -11.14 -9.48
C THR A 111 7.20 -12.21 -8.52
N LYS A 112 6.54 -11.80 -7.43
CA LYS A 112 5.91 -12.74 -6.50
C LYS A 112 4.78 -13.52 -7.16
N ALA A 113 3.91 -12.86 -7.93
CA ALA A 113 2.84 -13.53 -8.66
C ALA A 113 3.37 -14.57 -9.66
N MET A 114 4.47 -14.26 -10.37
CA MET A 114 5.14 -15.21 -11.26
C MET A 114 5.77 -16.37 -10.48
N ALA A 115 6.44 -16.11 -9.36
CA ALA A 115 7.00 -17.16 -8.50
C ALA A 115 5.91 -18.07 -7.91
N TYR A 116 4.74 -17.53 -7.55
CA TYR A 116 3.58 -18.33 -7.12
C TYR A 116 2.93 -19.10 -8.27
N GLY A 117 2.97 -18.55 -9.49
CA GLY A 117 2.49 -19.23 -10.70
C GLY A 117 3.37 -20.42 -11.09
N ASP A 118 4.69 -20.28 -11.00
CA ASP A 118 5.68 -21.33 -11.29
C ASP A 118 5.79 -22.37 -10.15
N ASN A 119 5.60 -21.95 -8.90
CA ASN A 119 5.50 -22.86 -7.76
C ASN A 119 4.09 -23.46 -7.58
N ARG A 120 3.20 -23.34 -8.58
CA ARG A 120 2.15 -24.35 -8.73
C ARG A 120 2.89 -25.65 -8.95
N VAL A 121 3.04 -26.43 -7.88
CA VAL A 121 3.58 -27.79 -7.87
C VAL A 121 3.33 -28.38 -9.24
N GLN A 122 4.36 -28.43 -10.08
CA GLN A 122 4.27 -29.14 -11.34
C GLN A 122 4.11 -30.58 -10.92
N LEU A 123 2.84 -30.97 -10.84
CA LEU A 123 2.49 -32.35 -10.60
C LEU A 123 3.20 -33.12 -11.71
N PRO A 124 4.00 -34.15 -11.37
CA PRO A 124 4.67 -34.90 -12.40
C PRO A 124 3.61 -35.32 -13.41
N SER A 125 3.93 -35.23 -14.71
CA SER A 125 2.95 -35.23 -15.81
C SER A 125 2.06 -36.48 -15.87
N ASN A 126 2.38 -37.49 -15.07
CA ASN A 126 1.61 -38.71 -14.83
C ASN A 126 0.54 -38.60 -13.73
N VAL A 127 0.47 -37.51 -12.97
CA VAL A 127 -0.51 -37.35 -11.88
C VAL A 127 -1.65 -36.45 -12.33
N ASN A 128 -2.79 -37.08 -12.60
CA ASN A 128 -4.02 -36.40 -12.98
C ASN A 128 -4.47 -35.45 -11.84
N PRO A 129 -4.54 -34.12 -12.05
CA PRO A 129 -4.91 -33.15 -11.01
C PRO A 129 -6.30 -33.38 -10.40
N SER A 130 -7.18 -34.09 -11.11
CA SER A 130 -8.49 -34.51 -10.58
C SER A 130 -8.41 -35.54 -9.44
N ASN A 131 -7.25 -36.16 -9.19
CA ASN A 131 -7.07 -37.17 -8.15
C ASN A 131 -6.47 -36.62 -6.84
N ILE A 132 -5.84 -35.43 -6.81
CA ILE A 132 -5.07 -35.01 -5.61
C ILE A 132 -5.87 -34.09 -4.67
N SER A 133 -6.71 -33.21 -5.20
CA SER A 133 -7.50 -32.31 -4.33
C SER A 133 -8.60 -33.05 -3.57
N TRP A 134 -9.06 -34.20 -4.08
CA TRP A 134 -10.09 -35.02 -3.43
C TRP A 134 -9.51 -36.00 -2.42
N VAL A 135 -8.30 -36.50 -2.63
CA VAL A 135 -7.69 -37.54 -1.79
C VAL A 135 -7.26 -37.00 -0.43
N ALA A 136 -6.63 -35.83 -0.39
CA ALA A 136 -6.23 -35.20 0.88
C ALA A 136 -7.42 -34.66 1.68
N LEU A 137 -8.50 -34.25 1.01
CA LEU A 137 -9.71 -33.72 1.66
C LEU A 137 -10.69 -34.82 2.11
N LYS A 138 -10.78 -35.94 1.37
CA LYS A 138 -11.65 -37.08 1.72
C LYS A 138 -11.13 -37.88 2.92
N LEU A 139 -9.82 -38.04 3.06
CA LEU A 139 -9.20 -38.71 4.22
C LEU A 139 -9.47 -37.97 5.55
N HIS A 140 -9.67 -36.65 5.51
CA HIS A 140 -9.99 -35.86 6.70
C HIS A 140 -11.49 -35.81 7.05
N LYS A 141 -12.37 -36.19 6.12
CA LYS A 141 -13.84 -36.19 6.30
C LYS A 141 -14.50 -37.56 6.36
N GLY A 142 -13.74 -38.65 6.26
CA GLY A 142 -14.27 -40.01 6.37
C GLY A 142 -15.02 -40.50 5.12
N ASP A 143 -14.80 -39.88 3.96
CA ASP A 143 -15.45 -40.28 2.71
C ASP A 143 -14.56 -41.25 1.90
N GLU A 144 -15.17 -42.30 1.37
CA GLU A 144 -14.53 -43.43 0.68
C GLU A 144 -13.62 -43.01 -0.48
N TYR A 145 -12.45 -43.66 -0.51
CA TYR A 145 -11.47 -43.60 -1.60
C TYR A 145 -11.96 -44.49 -2.75
N THR A 146 -12.57 -43.88 -3.78
CA THR A 146 -13.00 -44.62 -4.98
C THR A 146 -11.81 -44.85 -5.89
N VAL A 147 -11.30 -46.08 -5.92
CA VAL A 147 -10.33 -46.56 -6.92
C VAL A 147 -11.01 -46.50 -8.29
N LYS A 148 -10.40 -45.78 -9.25
CA LYS A 148 -10.87 -45.79 -10.64
C LYS A 148 -10.45 -47.12 -11.27
N LEU A 149 -11.38 -48.06 -11.32
CA LEU A 149 -11.22 -49.32 -12.03
C LEU A 149 -11.60 -49.10 -13.51
N ASP A 150 -10.68 -49.41 -14.41
CA ASP A 150 -10.98 -49.48 -15.84
C ASP A 150 -11.65 -50.83 -16.14
N ALA A 151 -12.70 -50.83 -16.96
CA ALA A 151 -13.45 -52.04 -17.32
C ALA A 151 -12.60 -53.06 -18.10
N SER A 152 -11.45 -52.66 -18.62
CA SER A 152 -10.46 -53.52 -19.29
C SER A 152 -9.48 -54.20 -18.34
N MET A 153 -9.50 -53.89 -17.04
CA MET A 153 -8.58 -54.49 -16.08
C MET A 153 -8.98 -55.93 -15.74
N ASP A 154 -8.01 -56.84 -15.79
CA ASP A 154 -8.20 -58.19 -15.28
C ASP A 154 -8.23 -58.20 -13.74
N GLN A 155 -8.69 -59.31 -13.17
CA GLN A 155 -8.86 -59.45 -11.72
C GLN A 155 -7.55 -59.31 -10.94
N GLU A 156 -6.42 -59.68 -11.55
CA GLU A 156 -5.10 -59.59 -10.94
C GLU A 156 -4.62 -58.14 -10.87
N GLN A 157 -4.87 -57.36 -11.93
CA GLN A 157 -4.62 -55.93 -11.98
C GLN A 157 -5.49 -55.15 -10.99
N ILE A 158 -6.76 -55.54 -10.82
CA ILE A 158 -7.67 -54.93 -9.83
C ILE A 158 -7.13 -55.16 -8.41
N LEU A 159 -6.72 -56.39 -8.09
CA LEU A 159 -6.15 -56.74 -6.78
C LEU A 159 -4.82 -56.02 -6.53
N ALA A 160 -3.97 -55.90 -7.55
CA ALA A 160 -2.71 -55.19 -7.45
C ALA A 160 -2.90 -53.69 -7.19
N GLU A 161 -3.91 -53.05 -7.79
CA GLU A 161 -4.24 -51.65 -7.48
C GLU A 161 -4.83 -51.48 -6.09
N PHE A 162 -5.66 -52.43 -5.63
CA PHE A 162 -6.18 -52.41 -4.27
C PHE A 162 -5.05 -52.54 -3.23
N ASP A 163 -4.09 -53.42 -3.47
CA ASP A 163 -2.92 -53.60 -2.59
C ASP A 163 -1.99 -52.37 -2.60
N ARG A 164 -1.79 -51.73 -3.77
CA ARG A 164 -1.06 -50.45 -3.85
C ARG A 164 -1.78 -49.33 -3.10
N ALA A 165 -3.09 -49.21 -3.27
CA ALA A 165 -3.90 -48.21 -2.57
C ALA A 165 -3.87 -48.45 -1.05
N SER A 166 -3.97 -49.71 -0.61
CA SER A 166 -3.84 -50.08 0.81
C SER A 166 -2.48 -49.69 1.37
N LYS A 167 -1.39 -50.03 0.67
CA LYS A 167 -0.02 -49.69 1.09
C LYS A 167 0.22 -48.18 1.15
N ALA A 168 -0.27 -47.43 0.17
CA ALA A 168 -0.19 -45.97 0.18
C ALA A 168 -0.98 -45.37 1.36
N THR A 169 -2.14 -45.95 1.70
CA THR A 169 -2.93 -45.54 2.87
C THR A 169 -2.19 -45.84 4.17
N ASP A 170 -1.58 -47.02 4.29
CA ASP A 170 -0.78 -47.42 5.45
C ASP A 170 0.47 -46.54 5.62
N GLU A 171 1.11 -46.13 4.53
CA GLU A 171 2.23 -45.18 4.56
C GLU A 171 1.78 -43.81 5.02
N ILE A 172 0.66 -43.29 4.50
CA ILE A 172 0.09 -42.02 4.96
C ILE A 172 -0.28 -42.12 6.45
N VAL A 173 -0.95 -43.18 6.89
CA VAL A 173 -1.30 -43.41 8.31
C VAL A 173 -0.05 -43.49 9.17
N LYS A 174 1.02 -44.15 8.72
CA LYS A 174 2.30 -44.17 9.44
C LYS A 174 2.94 -42.78 9.49
N MET A 175 2.85 -41.98 8.43
CA MET A 175 3.30 -40.58 8.45
C MET A 175 2.48 -39.72 9.41
N VAL A 176 1.15 -39.94 9.50
CA VAL A 176 0.26 -39.30 10.49
C VAL A 176 0.67 -39.71 11.91
N GLN A 177 0.76 -41.01 12.18
CA GLN A 177 0.99 -41.58 13.51
C GLN A 177 2.41 -41.35 14.04
N SER A 178 3.40 -41.27 13.15
CA SER A 178 4.78 -40.92 13.52
C SER A 178 4.96 -39.43 13.83
N GLY A 179 3.90 -38.62 13.73
CA GLY A 179 3.98 -37.17 13.92
C GLY A 179 4.78 -36.46 12.82
N HIS A 180 5.08 -37.15 11.72
CA HIS A 180 5.75 -36.58 10.54
C HIS A 180 4.80 -35.85 9.59
N ILE A 181 3.48 -35.96 9.82
CA ILE A 181 2.57 -34.88 9.44
C ILE A 181 2.80 -33.74 10.43
N VAL A 182 3.90 -33.02 10.18
CA VAL A 182 4.18 -31.70 10.73
C VAL A 182 2.97 -30.84 10.39
N GLU A 183 2.21 -30.50 11.43
CA GLU A 183 1.20 -29.44 11.52
C GLU A 183 0.76 -28.87 10.16
N TRP A 184 -0.14 -29.58 9.47
CA TRP A 184 -0.90 -28.95 8.39
C TRP A 184 -1.64 -27.71 8.90
N ASP A 185 -1.98 -27.67 10.19
CA ASP A 185 -2.54 -26.50 10.84
C ASP A 185 -1.58 -25.30 10.79
N HIS A 186 -0.27 -25.49 10.96
CA HIS A 186 0.72 -24.41 10.80
C HIS A 186 0.87 -23.99 9.34
N VAL A 187 0.89 -24.93 8.39
CA VAL A 187 0.95 -24.62 6.95
C VAL A 187 -0.31 -23.84 6.50
N VAL A 188 -1.48 -24.21 7.01
CA VAL A 188 -2.75 -23.53 6.74
C VAL A 188 -2.75 -22.13 7.35
N GLU A 189 -2.30 -21.95 8.60
CA GLU A 189 -2.24 -20.62 9.23
C GLU A 189 -1.17 -19.72 8.62
N ASP A 190 -0.01 -20.25 8.25
CA ASP A 190 0.99 -19.50 7.50
C ASP A 190 0.46 -19.05 6.14
N ARG A 191 -0.32 -19.90 5.47
CA ARG A 191 -0.96 -19.54 4.19
C ARG A 191 -2.03 -18.47 4.38
N LYS A 192 -2.88 -18.58 5.41
CA LYS A 192 -3.88 -17.54 5.73
C LYS A 192 -3.20 -16.22 6.06
N LYS A 193 -2.11 -16.26 6.84
CA LYS A 193 -1.31 -15.07 7.18
C LYS A 193 -0.68 -14.46 5.93
N ALA A 194 -0.08 -15.27 5.05
CA ALA A 194 0.50 -14.81 3.79
C ALA A 194 -0.54 -14.18 2.86
N ILE A 195 -1.75 -14.74 2.78
CA ILE A 195 -2.87 -14.18 2.02
C ILE A 195 -3.31 -12.84 2.62
N ALA A 196 -3.48 -12.77 3.94
CA ALA A 196 -3.84 -11.53 4.64
C ALA A 196 -2.78 -10.43 4.45
N GLU A 197 -1.50 -10.77 4.56
CA GLU A 197 -0.40 -9.85 4.29
C GLU A 197 -0.36 -9.37 2.84
N SER A 198 -0.65 -10.26 1.88
CA SER A 198 -0.74 -9.90 0.46
C SER A 198 -1.88 -8.93 0.18
N ASP A 199 -3.05 -9.15 0.78
CA ASP A 199 -4.21 -8.28 0.60
C ASP A 199 -3.96 -6.89 1.20
N VAL A 200 -3.38 -6.82 2.41
CA VAL A 200 -2.99 -5.54 3.03
C VAL A 200 -2.02 -4.76 2.13
N LYS A 201 -1.02 -5.43 1.54
CA LYS A 201 -0.08 -4.81 0.60
C LYS A 201 -0.79 -4.28 -0.65
N PHE A 202 -1.72 -5.04 -1.22
CA PHE A 202 -2.49 -4.62 -2.39
C PHE A 202 -3.32 -3.37 -2.11
N TYR A 203 -4.10 -3.37 -1.03
CA TYR A 203 -4.92 -2.21 -0.68
C TYR A 203 -4.08 -0.98 -0.32
N ARG A 204 -2.91 -1.18 0.31
CA ARG A 204 -1.95 -0.11 0.55
C ARG A 204 -1.46 0.50 -0.76
N ALA A 205 -1.13 -0.31 -1.76
CA ALA A 205 -0.74 0.18 -3.08
C ALA A 205 -1.85 1.02 -3.73
N ILE A 206 -3.13 0.61 -3.61
CA ILE A 206 -4.28 1.40 -4.09
C ILE A 206 -4.32 2.77 -3.40
N LEU A 207 -4.14 2.81 -2.07
CA LEU A 207 -4.14 4.05 -1.32
C LEU A 207 -2.96 4.96 -1.67
N ASP A 208 -1.80 4.40 -1.97
CA ASP A 208 -0.64 5.14 -2.45
C ASP A 208 -0.92 5.75 -3.84
N VAL A 209 -1.55 5.00 -4.76
CA VAL A 209 -2.02 5.56 -6.06
C VAL A 209 -3.02 6.68 -5.83
N TRP A 210 -3.98 6.48 -4.93
CA TRP A 210 -5.01 7.47 -4.64
C TRP A 210 -4.41 8.76 -4.07
N GLY A 211 -3.50 8.65 -3.09
CA GLY A 211 -2.76 9.80 -2.55
C GLY A 211 -1.93 10.50 -3.63
N PHE A 212 -1.30 9.75 -4.54
CA PHE A 212 -0.59 10.32 -5.69
C PHE A 212 -1.52 11.11 -6.62
N LEU A 213 -2.70 10.59 -6.94
CA LEU A 213 -3.69 11.28 -7.76
C LEU A 213 -4.19 12.57 -7.10
N LEU A 214 -4.46 12.56 -5.79
CA LEU A 214 -4.85 13.77 -5.05
C LEU A 214 -3.74 14.83 -5.09
N ASN A 215 -2.48 14.42 -4.95
CA ASN A 215 -1.34 15.34 -5.05
C ASN A 215 -1.16 15.91 -6.46
N ILE A 216 -1.47 15.15 -7.52
CA ILE A 216 -1.51 15.69 -8.90
C ILE A 216 -2.61 16.74 -9.02
N ILE A 217 -3.81 16.46 -8.55
CA ILE A 217 -4.94 17.41 -8.61
C ILE A 217 -4.59 18.69 -7.85
N ALA A 218 -3.99 18.56 -6.67
CA ALA A 218 -3.51 19.71 -5.90
C ALA A 218 -2.44 20.51 -6.63
N GLY A 219 -1.41 19.82 -7.16
CA GLY A 219 -0.35 20.48 -7.92
C GLY A 219 -0.88 21.25 -9.13
N ILE A 220 -1.76 20.63 -9.93
CA ILE A 220 -2.39 21.31 -11.07
C ILE A 220 -3.24 22.49 -10.59
N GLY A 221 -4.02 22.31 -9.52
CA GLY A 221 -4.88 23.33 -8.96
C GLY A 221 -4.13 24.59 -8.52
N TYR A 222 -3.06 24.44 -7.73
CA TYR A 222 -2.27 25.58 -7.27
C TYR A 222 -1.42 26.21 -8.37
N ALA A 223 -0.96 25.42 -9.36
CA ALA A 223 -0.23 25.95 -10.51
C ALA A 223 -1.08 26.95 -11.33
N MET A 224 -2.41 26.91 -11.23
CA MET A 224 -3.29 27.86 -11.91
C MET A 224 -3.08 29.30 -11.47
N ILE A 225 -2.68 29.54 -10.22
CA ILE A 225 -2.45 30.89 -9.69
C ILE A 225 -1.25 31.55 -10.39
N PRO A 226 -0.03 30.99 -10.38
CA PRO A 226 1.09 31.58 -11.11
C PRO A 226 0.86 31.56 -12.62
N LEU A 227 0.21 30.55 -13.20
CA LEU A 227 -0.08 30.52 -14.63
C LEU A 227 -0.98 31.68 -15.08
N THR A 228 -2.10 31.90 -14.39
CA THR A 228 -3.00 33.04 -14.70
C THR A 228 -2.36 34.39 -14.43
N TYR A 229 -1.44 34.48 -13.46
CA TYR A 229 -0.71 35.71 -13.14
C TYR A 229 0.35 36.07 -14.18
N PHE A 230 1.21 35.11 -14.57
CA PHE A 230 2.33 35.36 -15.50
C PHE A 230 1.92 35.32 -16.97
N TYR A 231 0.82 34.66 -17.31
CA TYR A 231 0.27 34.58 -18.66
C TYR A 231 -1.14 35.18 -18.69
N PRO A 232 -1.24 36.52 -18.62
CA PRO A 232 -2.53 37.20 -18.63
C PRO A 232 -3.24 37.13 -19.99
N GLU A 233 -2.49 36.94 -21.07
CA GLU A 233 -3.05 36.78 -22.42
C GLU A 233 -3.29 35.29 -22.76
N GLU A 234 -4.44 35.01 -23.36
CA GLU A 234 -4.82 33.69 -23.85
C GLU A 234 -3.94 33.35 -25.08
N ASN A 235 -2.85 32.63 -24.85
CA ASN A 235 -2.10 31.98 -25.92
C ASN A 235 -2.62 30.54 -26.15
N ALA A 236 -2.29 29.93 -27.27
CA ALA A 236 -2.82 28.60 -27.63
C ALA A 236 -2.51 27.50 -26.58
N PHE A 237 -1.40 27.61 -25.83
CA PHE A 237 -1.08 26.70 -24.74
C PHE A 237 -2.02 26.90 -23.54
N ILE A 238 -2.24 28.16 -23.19
CA ILE A 238 -3.15 28.61 -22.14
C ILE A 238 -4.59 28.23 -22.48
N GLU A 239 -5.06 28.43 -23.71
CA GLU A 239 -6.40 28.02 -24.16
C GLU A 239 -6.62 26.51 -24.09
N TRP A 240 -5.64 25.71 -24.53
CA TRP A 240 -5.70 24.25 -24.42
C TRP A 240 -5.79 23.81 -22.95
N PHE A 241 -5.01 24.43 -22.07
CA PHE A 241 -4.98 24.11 -20.65
C PHE A 241 -6.24 24.60 -19.91
N TYR A 242 -6.77 25.77 -20.29
CA TYR A 242 -8.01 26.36 -19.75
C TYR A 242 -9.28 25.76 -20.34
N GLY A 243 -9.23 24.95 -21.39
CA GLY A 243 -10.40 24.23 -21.89
C GLY A 243 -11.09 23.35 -20.82
N PHE A 244 -10.36 22.99 -19.75
CA PHE A 244 -10.88 22.26 -18.60
C PHE A 244 -11.49 23.16 -17.50
N TRP A 245 -11.29 24.47 -17.57
CA TRP A 245 -11.67 25.45 -16.56
C TRP A 245 -12.65 26.48 -17.16
N PRO A 246 -13.50 27.14 -16.35
CA PRO A 246 -14.51 28.08 -16.87
C PRO A 246 -13.90 29.46 -17.23
N GLY A 247 -12.93 29.48 -18.14
CA GLY A 247 -12.25 30.68 -18.65
C GLY A 247 -11.13 31.21 -17.75
N HIS A 248 -10.24 32.03 -18.33
CA HIS A 248 -9.03 32.57 -17.68
C HIS A 248 -9.31 33.19 -16.31
N ALA A 249 -10.29 34.10 -16.25
CA ALA A 249 -10.63 34.85 -15.03
C ALA A 249 -11.03 33.95 -13.83
N ASN A 250 -11.61 32.77 -14.11
CA ASN A 250 -12.07 31.85 -13.08
C ASN A 250 -11.08 30.72 -12.81
N ALA A 251 -10.13 30.48 -13.73
CA ALA A 251 -9.22 29.34 -13.68
C ALA A 251 -8.35 29.35 -12.41
N ALA A 252 -7.91 30.54 -11.96
CA ALA A 252 -7.19 30.70 -10.70
C ALA A 252 -8.03 30.27 -9.49
N TRP A 253 -9.30 30.68 -9.47
CA TRP A 253 -10.21 30.40 -8.36
C TRP A 253 -10.59 28.92 -8.29
N TYR A 254 -11.01 28.33 -9.42
CA TYR A 254 -11.37 26.92 -9.46
C TYR A 254 -10.15 26.00 -9.30
N GLY A 255 -8.99 26.40 -9.80
CA GLY A 255 -7.73 25.71 -9.57
C GLY A 255 -7.40 25.65 -8.09
N ASN A 256 -7.41 26.81 -7.41
CA ASN A 256 -7.20 26.86 -5.96
C ASN A 256 -8.22 26.00 -5.19
N LEU A 257 -9.50 26.10 -5.54
CA LEU A 257 -10.56 25.28 -4.93
C LEU A 257 -10.32 23.78 -5.12
N ALA A 258 -9.93 23.35 -6.33
CA ALA A 258 -9.63 21.95 -6.61
C ALA A 258 -8.44 21.46 -5.79
N GLY A 259 -7.41 22.30 -5.62
CA GLY A 259 -6.26 21.96 -4.80
C GLY A 259 -6.58 21.89 -3.31
N ASP A 260 -7.34 22.84 -2.79
CA ASP A 260 -7.83 22.83 -1.41
C ASP A 260 -8.68 21.58 -1.13
N ILE A 261 -9.57 21.19 -2.06
CA ILE A 261 -10.38 19.97 -1.93
C ILE A 261 -9.49 18.72 -1.91
N ALA A 262 -8.55 18.59 -2.85
CA ALA A 262 -7.69 17.41 -2.95
C ALA A 262 -6.82 17.24 -1.69
N TRP A 263 -6.19 18.33 -1.23
CA TRP A 263 -5.40 18.34 0.00
C TRP A 263 -6.25 18.29 1.28
N THR A 264 -7.55 18.55 1.21
CA THR A 264 -8.47 18.24 2.32
C THR A 264 -8.81 16.75 2.36
N ILE A 265 -9.07 16.12 1.21
CA ILE A 265 -9.43 14.70 1.11
C ILE A 265 -8.26 13.78 1.49
N GLU A 266 -7.02 14.18 1.17
CA GLU A 266 -5.81 13.38 1.45
C GLU A 266 -5.66 13.00 2.94
N PRO A 267 -5.62 13.94 3.90
CA PRO A 267 -5.49 13.60 5.32
C PRO A 267 -6.65 12.74 5.83
N PHE A 268 -7.89 12.97 5.36
CA PHE A 268 -9.00 12.08 5.69
C PHE A 268 -8.76 10.66 5.18
N THR A 269 -8.27 10.51 3.95
CA THR A 269 -7.95 9.19 3.40
C THR A 269 -6.88 8.49 4.24
N ILE A 270 -5.82 9.20 4.65
CA ILE A 270 -4.76 8.64 5.50
C ILE A 270 -5.31 8.22 6.87
N ILE A 271 -6.16 9.05 7.50
CA ILE A 271 -6.75 8.76 8.82
C ILE A 271 -7.71 7.56 8.75
N PHE A 272 -8.52 7.46 7.70
CA PHE A 272 -9.50 6.38 7.56
C PHE A 272 -8.92 5.10 6.93
N THR A 273 -7.69 5.15 6.41
CA THR A 273 -7.01 4.01 5.80
C THR A 273 -7.02 2.76 6.69
N PRO A 274 -6.58 2.79 7.97
CA PRO A 274 -6.57 1.60 8.81
C PRO A 274 -7.96 0.97 8.95
N TYR A 275 -8.99 1.80 9.06
CA TYR A 275 -10.39 1.35 9.18
C TYR A 275 -10.89 0.68 7.90
N ILE A 276 -10.59 1.27 6.74
CA ILE A 276 -10.94 0.71 5.43
C ILE A 276 -10.23 -0.63 5.21
N LEU A 277 -8.94 -0.72 5.52
CA LEU A 277 -8.15 -1.95 5.39
C LEU A 277 -8.71 -3.08 6.25
N VAL A 278 -9.01 -2.81 7.52
CA VAL A 278 -9.60 -3.80 8.44
C VAL A 278 -10.96 -4.30 7.94
N LYS A 279 -11.83 -3.39 7.45
CA LYS A 279 -13.13 -3.78 6.89
C LYS A 279 -13.03 -4.63 5.63
N LEU A 280 -12.13 -4.27 4.72
CA LEU A 280 -11.93 -5.01 3.47
C LEU A 280 -11.36 -6.40 3.75
N ALA A 281 -10.38 -6.50 4.65
CA ALA A 281 -9.83 -7.78 5.10
C ALA A 281 -10.90 -8.66 5.76
N ALA A 282 -11.74 -8.10 6.63
CA ALA A 282 -12.79 -8.85 7.32
C ALA A 282 -13.91 -9.35 6.38
N THR A 283 -14.21 -8.61 5.31
CA THR A 283 -15.25 -9.00 4.33
C THR A 283 -14.81 -10.23 3.52
N LYS A 284 -13.53 -10.32 3.19
CA LYS A 284 -12.98 -11.41 2.37
C LYS A 284 -12.89 -12.73 3.13
N VAL A 285 -12.69 -12.71 4.46
CA VAL A 285 -12.68 -13.92 5.31
C VAL A 285 -14.05 -14.59 5.39
N LYS A 286 -15.14 -13.84 5.15
CA LYS A 286 -16.51 -14.38 5.20
C LYS A 286 -16.95 -15.08 3.91
N ASN A 287 -16.24 -14.87 2.80
CA ASN A 287 -16.57 -15.41 1.48
C ASN A 287 -15.60 -16.53 1.11
#